data_AF-A0ABC8U1C1-F1
#
_entry.id   AF-A0ABC8U1C1-F1
#
_cell.length_a   1.000
_cell.length_b   1.000
_cell.length_c   1.000
_cell.angle_alpha   90.00
_cell.angle_beta   90.00
_cell.angle_gamma   90.00
#
_symmetry.space_group_name_H-M   'P 1'
#
loop_
_entity.id
_entity.type
_entity.pdbx_description
1 polymer ?
#
loop_
_entity_poly.entity_id
_entity_poly.type
_entity_poly.pdbx_seq_one_letter_code
_entity_poly.pdbx_strand_id
1 'polypeptide(L)'
;AVGACWYLLGIQRGAKCLKEQCIQAKGCGLKELACEEIICYGTRRLVRDASRQIWGENKQARSTCLESEDNYGYGVYKWTVQLVTNENRMEKILFPIFWGLMTLSTFGDLESTTDWLEVVFIIIVLTAGLLLVTMLIGNIKVFLHATTSKKQAMHLKMRNIEWWMRRRHLPQGFRHRVRNYERQRWAAMRGVDECEMIRNLPEGLRRDIKYHLCLDLVRQVPLFQHMDNLVLENICDRVKSLIFTKGETITREGDPVQRMLFIVRGHLQSSQVLRDGVKSCCMLGPGNFSGDELLSWCLRRPFIERLPPSSSTLITLETTEAFGLEAEDVKYVTQHFRYTFVNEKVKRSARYYSPGWRTWAAVAIQLAWRRYKHRLTLTSLSFIRPRRPLSRCSSLGEDRLRLYTALLTSPKPNQDDFDI
;
A
#
# COMPACT_ATOMS: atom_id res chain seq x y z
N ALA A 1 3.83 27.83 -34.09
CA ALA A 1 5.09 28.36 -34.61
C ALA A 1 5.46 27.70 -35.94
N VAL A 2 5.77 26.40 -35.97
CA VAL A 2 6.17 25.67 -37.19
C VAL A 2 5.19 25.85 -38.37
N GLY A 3 3.88 25.67 -38.13
CA GLY A 3 2.85 25.89 -39.16
C GLY A 3 2.80 27.33 -39.69
N ALA A 4 2.98 28.32 -38.82
CA ALA A 4 3.00 29.72 -39.24
C ALA A 4 4.25 30.05 -40.08
N CYS A 5 5.43 29.52 -39.70
CA CYS A 5 6.64 29.64 -40.50
C CYS A 5 6.46 28.98 -41.87
N TRP A 6 5.84 27.80 -41.92
CA TRP A 6 5.53 27.10 -43.17
C TRP A 6 4.61 27.92 -44.07
N TYR A 7 3.54 28.51 -43.52
CA TYR A 7 2.62 29.37 -44.28
C TYR A 7 3.32 30.63 -44.84
N LEU A 8 4.14 31.30 -44.03
CA LEU A 8 4.87 32.49 -44.46
C LEU A 8 5.91 32.17 -45.53
N LEU A 9 6.67 31.09 -45.39
CA LEU A 9 7.64 30.65 -46.38
C LEU A 9 6.96 30.19 -47.69
N GLY A 10 5.78 29.58 -47.59
CA GLY A 10 4.96 29.25 -48.77
C GLY A 10 4.45 30.49 -49.52
N ILE A 11 4.00 31.53 -48.81
CA ILE A 11 3.64 32.82 -49.43
C ILE A 11 4.88 33.45 -50.10
N GLN A 12 6.03 33.44 -49.44
CA GLN A 12 7.27 33.95 -50.02
C GLN A 12 7.68 33.17 -51.28
N ARG A 13 7.43 31.86 -51.30
CA ARG A 13 7.64 30.99 -52.47
C ARG A 13 6.70 31.33 -53.62
N GLY A 14 5.41 31.51 -53.35
CA GLY A 14 4.43 31.99 -54.32
C GLY A 14 4.78 33.38 -54.87
N ALA A 15 5.23 34.29 -54.00
CA ALA A 15 5.70 35.61 -54.41
C ALA A 15 6.96 35.55 -55.28
N LYS A 16 7.87 34.60 -55.03
CA LYS A 16 9.04 34.34 -55.88
C LYS A 16 8.64 33.86 -57.28
N CYS A 17 7.68 32.92 -57.38
CA CYS A 17 7.13 32.48 -58.67
C CYS A 17 6.53 33.66 -59.46
N LEU A 18 5.71 34.48 -58.82
CA LEU A 18 5.10 35.67 -59.45
C LEU A 18 6.16 36.68 -59.90
N LYS A 19 7.23 36.86 -59.11
CA LYS A 19 8.35 37.75 -59.46
C LYS A 19 9.12 37.24 -60.68
N GLU A 20 9.38 35.94 -60.78
CA GLU A 20 10.04 35.31 -61.93
C GLU A 20 9.21 35.47 -63.21
N GLN A 21 7.89 35.27 -63.13
CA GLN A 21 6.97 35.49 -64.25
C GLN A 21 6.88 36.97 -64.67
N CYS A 22 6.94 37.90 -63.72
CA CYS A 22 6.93 39.34 -64.01
C CYS A 22 8.20 39.77 -64.76
N ILE A 23 9.38 39.27 -64.37
CA ILE A 23 10.64 39.56 -65.07
C ILE A 23 10.60 39.08 -66.52
N GLN A 24 9.88 38.00 -66.81
CA GLN A 24 9.71 37.46 -68.17
C GLN A 24 8.66 38.23 -68.99
N ALA A 25 7.74 38.95 -68.35
CA ALA A 25 6.67 39.68 -69.01
C ALA A 25 7.10 41.10 -69.44
N LYS A 26 6.79 41.48 -70.68
CA LYS A 26 7.09 42.83 -71.18
C LYS A 26 6.21 43.86 -70.48
N GLY A 27 6.83 44.80 -69.77
CA GLY A 27 6.15 45.94 -69.13
C GLY A 27 5.78 45.75 -67.65
N CYS A 28 6.31 44.72 -66.97
CA CYS A 28 6.12 44.52 -65.53
C CYS A 28 7.35 45.01 -64.74
N GLY A 29 7.16 46.05 -63.91
CA GLY A 29 8.14 46.44 -62.90
C GLY A 29 7.94 45.71 -61.56
N LEU A 30 8.93 45.79 -60.67
CA LEU A 30 8.82 45.24 -59.32
C LEU A 30 7.81 46.03 -58.44
N LYS A 31 7.39 47.22 -58.87
CA LYS A 31 6.40 48.05 -58.15
C LYS A 31 4.99 47.48 -58.29
N GLU A 32 4.76 46.63 -59.29
CA GLU A 32 3.48 46.04 -59.64
C GLU A 32 3.16 44.78 -58.82
N LEU A 33 4.16 44.19 -58.15
CA LEU A 33 4.00 43.08 -57.19
C LEU A 33 3.86 43.53 -55.73
N ALA A 34 4.04 44.82 -55.43
CA ALA A 34 3.91 45.33 -54.07
C ALA A 34 2.43 45.39 -53.63
N CYS A 35 2.15 45.05 -52.37
CA CYS A 35 0.83 45.26 -51.78
C CYS A 35 0.44 46.75 -51.83
N GLU A 36 -0.86 47.02 -51.90
CA GLU A 36 -1.40 48.39 -51.85
C GLU A 36 -0.96 49.07 -50.53
N GLU A 37 -0.20 50.16 -50.63
CA GLU A 37 0.11 50.99 -49.45
C GLU A 37 -1.19 51.66 -48.99
N ILE A 38 -1.51 51.56 -47.69
CA ILE A 38 -2.63 52.26 -47.08
C ILE A 38 -2.30 53.77 -47.06
N ILE A 39 -2.95 54.49 -47.98
CA ILE A 39 -3.26 55.94 -48.04
C ILE A 39 -2.45 56.85 -47.11
N CYS A 40 -1.58 57.68 -47.69
CA CYS A 40 -1.15 58.95 -47.10
C CYS A 40 -2.21 60.03 -47.36
N TYR A 41 -2.60 60.77 -46.31
CA TYR A 41 -3.48 61.92 -46.41
C TYR A 41 -2.83 63.02 -47.26
N GLY A 42 -3.51 63.41 -48.35
CA GLY A 42 -3.28 64.70 -49.01
C GLY A 42 -2.40 64.71 -50.24
N THR A 43 -2.74 63.95 -51.30
CA THR A 43 -2.73 64.50 -52.67
C THR A 43 -3.47 63.54 -53.61
N ARG A 44 -4.38 64.09 -54.42
CA ARG A 44 -5.19 63.37 -55.40
C ARG A 44 -4.31 62.65 -56.42
N ARG A 45 -4.16 61.34 -56.28
CA ARG A 45 -3.95 60.39 -57.39
C ARG A 45 -4.39 59.00 -56.91
N LEU A 46 -5.70 58.76 -56.96
CA LEU A 46 -6.22 57.40 -57.01
C LEU A 46 -5.91 56.86 -58.42
N VAL A 47 -4.64 56.58 -58.68
CA VAL A 47 -4.24 55.84 -59.87
C VAL A 47 -4.58 54.40 -59.55
N ARG A 48 -5.75 53.94 -60.00
CA ARG A 48 -5.89 52.55 -60.42
C ARG A 48 -4.76 52.35 -61.43
N ASP A 49 -3.63 51.81 -60.98
CA ASP A 49 -2.51 51.49 -61.86
C ASP A 49 -3.02 50.47 -62.89
N ALA A 50 -3.37 50.96 -64.08
CA ALA A 50 -3.85 50.11 -65.16
C ALA A 50 -2.86 48.98 -65.45
N SER A 51 -1.55 49.25 -65.27
CA SER A 51 -0.47 48.25 -65.33
C SER A 51 -0.61 47.13 -64.30
N ARG A 52 -0.99 47.43 -63.05
CA ARG A 52 -1.24 46.41 -62.01
C ARG A 52 -2.48 45.56 -62.32
N GLN A 53 -3.53 46.17 -62.84
CA GLN A 53 -4.74 45.44 -63.25
C GLN A 53 -4.46 44.54 -64.46
N ILE A 54 -3.73 45.03 -65.46
CA ILE A 54 -3.28 44.26 -66.62
C ILE A 54 -2.36 43.10 -66.20
N TRP A 55 -1.48 43.32 -65.21
CA TRP A 55 -0.65 42.25 -64.65
C TRP A 55 -1.46 41.21 -63.87
N GLY A 56 -2.44 41.64 -63.07
CA GLY A 56 -3.36 40.76 -62.35
C GLY A 56 -4.25 39.91 -63.26
N GLU A 57 -4.52 40.37 -64.49
CA GLU A 57 -5.26 39.65 -65.52
C GLU A 57 -4.38 38.72 -66.38
N ASN A 58 -3.07 38.65 -66.12
CA ASN A 58 -2.16 37.77 -66.85
C ASN A 58 -2.45 36.28 -66.56
N LYS A 59 -3.16 35.64 -67.50
CA LYS A 59 -3.57 34.24 -67.42
C LYS A 59 -2.39 33.28 -67.26
N GLN A 60 -1.22 33.57 -67.84
CA GLN A 60 -0.05 32.69 -67.79
C GLN A 60 0.60 32.69 -66.40
N ALA A 61 0.72 33.86 -65.76
CA ALA A 61 1.27 33.96 -64.41
C ALA A 61 0.33 33.33 -63.37
N ARG A 62 -0.99 33.52 -63.56
CA ARG A 62 -2.02 32.94 -62.71
C ARG A 62 -2.10 31.40 -62.83
N SER A 63 -2.06 30.86 -64.04
CA SER A 63 -2.09 29.41 -64.28
C SER A 63 -0.83 28.69 -63.80
N THR A 64 0.32 29.37 -63.85
CA THR A 64 1.62 28.82 -63.46
C THR A 64 1.84 28.90 -61.94
N CYS A 65 1.45 30.00 -61.29
CA CYS A 65 1.79 30.23 -59.88
C CYS A 65 0.63 30.07 -58.89
N LEU A 66 -0.64 30.21 -59.30
CA LEU A 66 -1.78 30.30 -58.36
C LEU A 66 -2.86 29.23 -58.57
N GLU A 67 -3.03 28.70 -59.78
CA GLU A 67 -4.09 27.73 -60.10
C GLU A 67 -3.60 26.28 -60.16
N SER A 68 -2.33 26.05 -60.51
CA SER A 68 -1.74 24.72 -60.56
C SER A 68 -0.62 24.58 -59.54
N GLU A 69 -0.66 23.48 -58.80
CA GLU A 69 0.36 23.12 -57.81
C GLU A 69 1.61 22.47 -58.44
N ASP A 70 1.49 21.93 -59.67
CA ASP A 70 2.53 21.12 -60.32
C ASP A 70 3.37 21.90 -61.34
N ASN A 71 2.89 23.07 -61.77
CA ASN A 71 3.56 23.90 -62.79
C ASN A 71 4.80 24.63 -62.27
N TYR A 72 5.03 24.64 -60.95
CA TYR A 72 6.21 25.23 -60.31
C TYR A 72 6.69 24.35 -59.17
N GLY A 73 8.00 24.31 -58.93
CA GLY A 73 8.62 23.53 -57.85
C GLY A 73 8.35 24.13 -56.47
N TYR A 74 7.11 24.00 -55.99
CA TYR A 74 6.67 24.46 -54.66
C TYR A 74 7.09 23.52 -53.53
N GLY A 75 7.29 22.25 -53.83
CA GLY A 75 7.84 21.29 -52.88
C GLY A 75 6.98 21.17 -51.61
N VAL A 76 7.60 21.30 -50.44
CA VAL A 76 6.91 21.22 -49.14
C VAL A 76 5.82 22.30 -48.96
N TYR A 77 5.82 23.37 -49.75
CA TYR A 77 4.80 24.42 -49.70
C TYR A 77 3.66 24.23 -50.70
N LYS A 78 3.58 23.08 -51.38
CA LYS A 78 2.55 22.81 -52.41
C LYS A 78 1.13 23.20 -51.97
N TRP A 79 0.71 22.73 -50.81
CA TRP A 79 -0.63 23.01 -50.27
C TRP A 79 -0.88 24.47 -49.89
N THR A 80 0.18 25.29 -49.78
CA THR A 80 0.02 26.73 -49.51
C THR A 80 -0.58 27.48 -50.71
N VAL A 81 -0.41 26.97 -51.93
CA VAL A 81 -0.90 27.60 -53.17
C VAL A 81 -2.43 27.66 -53.18
N GLN A 82 -3.09 26.54 -52.88
CA GLN A 82 -4.55 26.47 -52.72
C GLN A 82 -5.06 27.32 -51.54
N LEU A 83 -4.23 27.53 -50.52
CA LEU A 83 -4.60 28.30 -49.34
C LEU A 83 -4.50 29.82 -49.55
N VAL A 84 -3.60 30.26 -50.45
CA VAL A 84 -3.44 31.68 -50.82
C VAL A 84 -4.64 32.20 -51.61
N THR A 85 -5.20 31.37 -52.51
CA THR A 85 -6.35 31.71 -53.35
C THR A 85 -7.69 31.61 -52.64
N ASN A 86 -7.74 30.93 -51.49
CA ASN A 86 -8.95 30.76 -50.71
C ASN A 86 -9.31 32.04 -49.90
N GLU A 87 -10.58 32.40 -49.81
CA GLU A 87 -11.05 33.58 -49.06
C GLU A 87 -11.33 33.28 -47.58
N ASN A 88 -11.48 32.01 -47.22
CA ASN A 88 -11.86 31.60 -45.87
C ASN A 88 -10.72 31.82 -44.85
N ARG A 89 -10.93 32.77 -43.93
CA ARG A 89 -9.96 33.08 -42.86
C ARG A 89 -9.67 31.92 -41.92
N MET A 90 -10.67 31.08 -41.66
CA MET A 90 -10.53 29.92 -40.77
C MET A 90 -9.62 28.85 -41.37
N GLU A 91 -9.74 28.60 -42.68
CA GLU A 91 -8.88 27.65 -43.38
C GLU A 91 -7.43 28.12 -43.37
N LYS A 92 -7.20 29.44 -43.56
CA LYS A 92 -5.86 30.06 -43.45
C LYS A 92 -5.19 29.87 -42.09
N ILE A 93 -5.95 29.65 -41.03
CA ILE A 93 -5.42 29.44 -39.67
C ILE A 93 -5.31 27.95 -39.33
N LEU A 94 -6.35 27.16 -39.61
CA LEU A 94 -6.42 25.75 -39.22
C LEU A 94 -5.48 24.88 -40.06
N PHE A 95 -5.33 25.18 -41.34
CA PHE A 95 -4.56 24.34 -42.25
C PHE A 95 -3.04 24.37 -41.97
N PRO A 96 -2.41 25.54 -41.68
CA PRO A 96 -1.03 25.56 -41.22
C PRO A 96 -0.82 24.87 -39.86
N ILE A 97 -1.79 24.96 -38.95
CA ILE A 97 -1.74 24.23 -37.67
C ILE A 97 -1.79 22.72 -37.91
N PHE A 98 -2.68 22.28 -38.81
CA PHE A 98 -2.79 20.89 -39.22
C PHE A 98 -1.48 20.36 -39.82
N TRP A 99 -0.90 21.10 -40.78
CA TRP A 99 0.41 20.74 -41.36
C TRP A 99 1.49 20.66 -40.28
N GLY A 100 1.58 21.66 -39.41
CA GLY A 100 2.56 21.68 -38.32
C GLY A 100 2.41 20.51 -37.34
N LEU A 101 1.17 20.14 -36.99
CA LEU A 101 0.89 18.98 -36.14
C LEU A 101 1.26 17.67 -36.83
N MET A 102 0.93 17.51 -38.12
CA MET A 102 1.26 16.33 -38.92
C MET A 102 2.78 16.11 -39.00
N THR A 103 3.55 17.15 -39.32
CA THR A 103 5.02 17.05 -39.46
C THR A 103 5.70 16.85 -38.11
N LEU A 104 5.27 17.56 -37.06
CA LEU A 104 5.84 17.40 -35.71
C LEU A 104 5.53 16.05 -35.07
N SER A 105 4.40 15.44 -35.40
CA SER A 105 4.03 14.10 -34.94
C SER A 105 4.63 12.98 -35.79
N THR A 106 5.52 13.30 -36.74
CA THR A 106 6.20 12.35 -37.65
C THR A 106 5.25 11.58 -38.59
N PHE A 107 4.02 12.07 -38.79
CA PHE A 107 3.00 11.47 -39.67
C PHE A 107 2.93 12.09 -41.06
N GLY A 108 3.65 13.20 -41.32
CA GLY A 108 3.56 13.91 -42.59
C GLY A 108 4.39 13.28 -43.71
N ASP A 109 3.77 13.05 -44.87
CA ASP A 109 4.48 12.80 -46.12
C ASP A 109 5.10 14.11 -46.63
N LEU A 110 6.42 14.08 -46.88
CA LEU A 110 7.18 15.24 -47.35
C LEU A 110 7.67 14.97 -48.77
N GLU A 111 7.28 15.82 -49.71
CA GLU A 111 7.81 15.80 -51.08
C GLU A 111 9.25 16.34 -51.09
N SER A 112 10.11 15.74 -51.93
CA SER A 112 11.51 16.12 -52.05
C SER A 112 11.66 17.49 -52.73
N THR A 113 12.39 18.41 -52.09
CA THR A 113 12.67 19.74 -52.65
C THR A 113 14.14 19.91 -53.03
N THR A 114 14.42 20.79 -54.00
CA THR A 114 15.76 21.06 -54.51
C THR A 114 16.44 22.26 -53.85
N ASP A 115 15.69 23.09 -53.10
CA ASP A 115 16.20 24.29 -52.46
C ASP A 115 16.77 24.04 -51.06
N TRP A 116 18.02 24.45 -50.86
CA TRP A 116 18.78 24.19 -49.64
C TRP A 116 18.14 24.77 -48.36
N LEU A 117 17.51 25.95 -48.44
CA LEU A 117 16.84 26.58 -47.28
C LEU A 117 15.63 25.77 -46.81
N GLU A 118 14.89 25.16 -47.75
CA GLU A 118 13.71 24.35 -47.47
C GLU A 118 14.13 23.04 -46.81
N VAL A 119 15.18 22.40 -47.34
CA VAL A 119 15.77 21.18 -46.78
C VAL A 119 16.25 21.41 -45.34
N VAL A 120 16.96 22.51 -45.06
CA VAL A 120 17.42 22.82 -43.70
C VAL A 120 16.24 23.05 -42.73
N PHE A 121 15.20 23.77 -43.16
CA PHE A 121 13.99 23.97 -42.35
C PHE A 121 13.30 22.63 -42.03
N ILE A 122 13.14 21.76 -43.02
CA ILE A 122 12.53 20.43 -42.86
C ILE A 122 13.34 19.57 -41.89
N ILE A 123 14.68 19.56 -42.01
CA ILE A 123 15.55 18.81 -41.09
C ILE A 123 15.36 19.30 -39.65
N ILE A 124 15.31 20.62 -39.43
CA ILE A 124 15.09 21.20 -38.09
C ILE A 124 13.71 20.80 -37.55
N VAL A 125 12.67 20.89 -38.37
CA VAL A 125 11.30 20.54 -37.94
C VAL A 125 11.16 19.05 -37.64
N LEU A 126 11.72 18.17 -38.49
CA LEU A 126 11.69 16.73 -38.31
C LEU A 126 12.49 16.29 -37.08
N THR A 127 13.70 16.83 -36.88
CA THR A 127 14.52 16.54 -35.70
C THR A 127 13.84 17.04 -34.42
N ALA A 128 13.28 18.25 -34.42
CA ALA A 128 12.50 18.76 -33.30
C ALA A 128 11.25 17.91 -33.02
N GLY A 129 10.51 17.50 -34.05
CA GLY A 129 9.35 16.61 -33.92
C GLY A 129 9.71 15.26 -33.31
N LEU A 130 10.77 14.62 -33.82
CA LEU A 130 11.29 13.36 -33.29
C LEU A 130 11.70 13.49 -31.81
N LEU A 131 12.41 14.57 -31.44
CA LEU A 131 12.77 14.84 -30.05
C LEU A 131 11.54 15.03 -29.15
N LEU A 132 10.54 15.76 -29.61
CA LEU A 132 9.30 15.97 -28.84
C LEU A 132 8.53 14.66 -28.63
N VAL A 133 8.36 13.85 -29.69
CA VAL A 133 7.65 12.56 -29.61
C VAL A 133 8.41 11.58 -28.71
N THR A 134 9.73 11.47 -28.85
CA THR A 134 10.54 10.58 -28.01
C THR A 134 10.51 10.99 -26.54
N MET A 135 10.58 12.30 -26.23
CA MET A 135 10.41 12.81 -24.86
C MET A 135 9.01 12.51 -24.30
N LEU A 136 7.96 12.72 -25.10
CA LEU A 136 6.59 12.42 -24.69
C LEU A 136 6.41 10.94 -24.35
N ILE A 137 6.88 10.04 -25.23
CA ILE A 137 6.84 8.60 -25.01
C ILE A 137 7.64 8.21 -23.77
N GLY A 138 8.82 8.80 -23.57
CA GLY A 138 9.65 8.58 -22.39
C GLY A 138 8.92 8.95 -21.09
N ASN A 139 8.34 10.15 -21.05
CA ASN A 139 7.59 10.64 -19.89
C ASN A 139 6.35 9.77 -19.59
N ILE A 140 5.59 9.38 -20.63
CA ILE A 140 4.44 8.48 -20.48
C ILE A 140 4.87 7.11 -19.92
N LYS A 141 5.98 6.54 -20.40
CA LYS A 141 6.52 5.28 -19.88
C LYS A 141 6.91 5.38 -18.41
N VAL A 142 7.60 6.46 -18.00
CA VAL A 142 7.99 6.69 -16.61
C VAL A 142 6.76 6.83 -15.71
N PHE A 143 5.78 7.63 -16.14
CA PHE A 143 4.52 7.81 -15.41
C PHE A 143 3.73 6.50 -15.26
N LEU A 144 3.60 5.74 -16.35
CA LEU A 144 2.95 4.43 -16.33
C LEU A 144 3.68 3.45 -15.42
N HIS A 145 5.01 3.42 -15.47
CA HIS A 145 5.80 2.56 -14.58
C HIS A 145 5.63 2.96 -13.12
N ALA A 146 5.69 4.26 -12.79
CA ALA A 146 5.50 4.75 -11.42
C ALA A 146 4.12 4.37 -10.85
N THR A 147 3.06 4.47 -11.66
CA THR A 147 1.68 4.17 -11.23
C THR A 147 1.34 2.68 -11.23
N THR A 148 1.93 1.89 -12.14
CA THR A 148 1.56 0.46 -12.31
C THR A 148 2.54 -0.53 -11.70
N SER A 149 3.77 -0.12 -11.35
CA SER A 149 4.83 -1.00 -10.84
C SER A 149 4.38 -1.89 -9.67
N LYS A 150 3.75 -1.30 -8.64
CA LYS A 150 3.27 -2.05 -7.47
C LYS A 150 2.21 -3.08 -7.82
N LYS A 151 1.27 -2.72 -8.69
CA LYS A 151 0.21 -3.64 -9.16
C LYS A 151 0.80 -4.77 -9.98
N GLN A 152 1.76 -4.47 -10.87
CA GLN A 152 2.48 -5.47 -11.66
C GLN A 152 3.29 -6.42 -10.77
N ALA A 153 3.99 -5.90 -9.76
CA ALA A 153 4.74 -6.70 -8.79
C ALA A 153 3.82 -7.68 -8.04
N MET A 154 2.64 -7.21 -7.59
CA MET A 154 1.65 -8.08 -6.96
C MET A 154 1.13 -9.16 -7.93
N HIS A 155 0.82 -8.80 -9.17
CA HIS A 155 0.38 -9.78 -10.18
C HIS A 155 1.45 -10.84 -10.45
N LEU A 156 2.72 -10.44 -10.53
CA LEU A 156 3.83 -11.35 -10.75
C LEU A 156 4.05 -12.27 -9.55
N LYS A 157 3.97 -11.74 -8.31
CA LYS A 157 3.99 -12.53 -7.08
C LYS A 157 2.87 -13.57 -7.05
N MET A 158 1.62 -13.16 -7.33
CA MET A 158 0.47 -14.06 -7.35
C MET A 158 0.63 -15.16 -8.41
N ARG A 159 1.16 -14.83 -9.61
CA ARG A 159 1.44 -15.82 -10.66
C ARG A 159 2.48 -16.84 -10.20
N ASN A 160 3.54 -16.39 -9.54
CA ASN A 160 4.59 -17.27 -9.01
C ASN A 160 4.06 -18.20 -7.92
N ILE A 161 3.23 -17.68 -7.01
CA ILE A 161 2.56 -18.48 -5.98
C ILE A 161 1.64 -19.52 -6.63
N GLU A 162 0.80 -19.13 -7.60
CA GLU A 162 -0.09 -20.06 -8.29
C GLU A 162 0.67 -21.14 -9.07
N TRP A 163 1.78 -20.79 -9.72
CA TRP A 163 2.66 -21.77 -10.36
C TRP A 163 3.26 -22.74 -9.33
N TRP A 164 3.80 -22.23 -8.23
CA TRP A 164 4.38 -23.04 -7.16
C TRP A 164 3.33 -23.99 -6.54
N MET A 165 2.11 -23.49 -6.30
CA MET A 165 1.03 -24.30 -5.74
C MET A 165 0.57 -25.42 -6.68
N ARG A 166 0.54 -25.15 -7.99
CA ARG A 166 0.28 -26.16 -9.01
C ARG A 166 1.39 -27.21 -9.07
N ARG A 167 2.65 -26.78 -9.03
CA ARG A 167 3.82 -27.68 -9.06
C ARG A 167 3.90 -28.59 -7.83
N ARG A 168 3.42 -28.14 -6.67
CA ARG A 168 3.36 -28.91 -5.42
C ARG A 168 2.06 -29.72 -5.26
N HIS A 169 1.16 -29.71 -6.25
CA HIS A 169 -0.13 -30.42 -6.19
C HIS A 169 -0.96 -30.12 -4.93
N LEU A 170 -0.97 -28.87 -4.47
CA LEU A 170 -1.79 -28.48 -3.32
C LEU A 170 -3.29 -28.68 -3.60
N PRO A 171 -4.10 -29.16 -2.63
CA PRO A 171 -5.55 -29.29 -2.79
C PRO A 171 -6.23 -27.93 -3.02
N GLN A 172 -7.39 -27.95 -3.69
CA GLN A 172 -8.09 -26.73 -4.10
C GLN A 172 -8.48 -25.83 -2.92
N GLY A 173 -8.86 -26.42 -1.78
CA GLY A 173 -9.16 -25.68 -0.55
C GLY A 173 -7.97 -24.86 -0.04
N PHE A 174 -6.76 -25.44 -0.05
CA PHE A 174 -5.54 -24.72 0.35
C PHE A 174 -5.19 -23.62 -0.64
N ARG A 175 -5.31 -23.86 -1.95
CA ARG A 175 -5.05 -22.82 -2.96
C ARG A 175 -5.99 -21.62 -2.80
N HIS A 176 -7.26 -21.88 -2.54
CA HIS A 176 -8.24 -20.83 -2.29
C HIS A 176 -7.90 -20.02 -1.04
N ARG A 177 -7.52 -20.71 0.06
CA ARG A 177 -7.08 -20.06 1.30
C ARG A 177 -5.85 -19.17 1.09
N VAL A 178 -4.82 -19.67 0.42
CA VAL A 178 -3.59 -18.90 0.12
C VAL A 178 -3.90 -17.69 -0.77
N ARG A 179 -4.74 -17.85 -1.79
CA ARG A 179 -5.15 -16.74 -2.68
C ARG A 179 -5.93 -15.67 -1.91
N ASN A 180 -6.85 -16.07 -1.04
CA ASN A 180 -7.58 -15.14 -0.19
C ASN A 180 -6.65 -14.44 0.78
N TYR A 181 -5.68 -15.16 1.34
CA TYR A 181 -4.69 -14.58 2.25
C TYR A 181 -3.90 -13.47 1.57
N GLU A 182 -3.31 -13.75 0.40
CA GLU A 182 -2.51 -12.76 -0.33
C GLU A 182 -3.35 -11.54 -0.80
N ARG A 183 -4.62 -11.76 -1.20
CA ARG A 183 -5.53 -10.65 -1.57
C ARG A 183 -5.87 -9.76 -0.39
N GLN A 184 -6.22 -10.36 0.75
CA GLN A 184 -6.57 -9.60 1.96
C GLN A 184 -5.35 -8.89 2.54
N ARG A 185 -4.18 -9.55 2.59
CA ARG A 185 -2.91 -8.94 2.99
C ARG A 185 -2.56 -7.75 2.10
N TRP A 186 -2.74 -7.86 0.78
CA TRP A 186 -2.53 -6.75 -0.14
C TRP A 186 -3.51 -5.60 0.08
N ALA A 187 -4.78 -5.90 0.35
CA ALA A 187 -5.80 -4.89 0.63
C ALA A 187 -5.51 -4.13 1.94
N ALA A 188 -5.04 -4.82 2.98
CA ALA A 188 -4.69 -4.24 4.27
C ALA A 188 -3.41 -3.37 4.17
N MET A 189 -2.32 -3.92 3.63
CA MET A 189 -1.03 -3.23 3.62
C MET A 189 -0.76 -2.37 2.38
N ARG A 190 -1.62 -2.42 1.36
CA ARG A 190 -1.39 -1.80 0.03
C ARG A 190 -0.04 -2.16 -0.60
N GLY A 191 0.47 -3.36 -0.28
CA GLY A 191 1.76 -3.85 -0.80
C GLY A 191 3.00 -3.31 -0.10
N VAL A 192 2.85 -2.72 1.08
CA VAL A 192 3.97 -2.24 1.88
C VAL A 192 4.28 -3.28 2.95
N ASP A 193 5.51 -3.78 2.99
CA ASP A 193 5.97 -4.63 4.09
C ASP A 193 6.77 -3.77 5.07
N GLU A 194 6.27 -3.60 6.31
CA GLU A 194 6.91 -2.76 7.34
C GLU A 194 8.35 -3.20 7.61
N CYS A 195 8.61 -4.51 7.63
CA CYS A 195 9.94 -5.06 7.84
C CYS A 195 10.88 -4.72 6.69
N GLU A 196 10.38 -4.70 5.45
CA GLU A 196 11.16 -4.35 4.26
C GLU A 196 11.47 -2.84 4.23
N MET A 197 10.51 -2.00 4.63
CA MET A 197 10.70 -0.55 4.70
C MET A 197 11.83 -0.14 5.64
N ILE A 198 11.91 -0.78 6.80
CA ILE A 198 12.93 -0.44 7.81
C ILE A 198 14.24 -1.22 7.63
N ARG A 199 14.32 -2.18 6.70
CA ARG A 199 15.48 -3.08 6.56
C ARG A 199 16.79 -2.34 6.30
N ASN A 200 16.74 -1.26 5.52
CA ASN A 200 17.91 -0.49 5.13
C ASN A 200 18.30 0.59 6.17
N LEU A 201 17.50 0.77 7.23
CA LEU A 201 17.81 1.70 8.30
C LEU A 201 18.86 1.11 9.25
N PRO A 202 19.74 1.93 9.85
CA PRO A 202 20.61 1.52 10.94
C PRO A 202 19.84 0.84 12.07
N GLU A 203 20.47 -0.10 12.76
CA GLU A 203 19.82 -0.90 13.82
C GLU A 203 19.23 -0.05 14.94
N GLY A 204 19.91 1.03 15.34
CA GLY A 204 19.40 1.97 16.35
C GLY A 204 18.04 2.56 15.96
N LEU A 205 17.95 3.15 14.77
CA LEU A 205 16.69 3.72 14.26
C LEU A 205 15.58 2.68 14.10
N ARG A 206 15.93 1.46 13.69
CA ARG A 206 14.96 0.35 13.63
C ARG A 206 14.38 0.03 15.00
N ARG A 207 15.22 0.00 16.04
CA ARG A 207 14.78 -0.24 17.43
C ARG A 207 13.89 0.90 17.92
N ASP A 208 14.26 2.15 17.66
CA ASP A 208 13.47 3.31 18.07
C ASP A 208 12.08 3.33 17.41
N ILE A 209 12.02 3.03 16.10
CA ILE A 209 10.75 2.92 15.37
C ILE A 209 9.89 1.80 15.96
N LYS A 210 10.46 0.60 16.15
CA LYS A 210 9.75 -0.52 16.76
C LYS A 210 9.22 -0.13 18.12
N TYR A 211 10.07 0.39 18.99
CA TYR A 211 9.73 0.83 20.34
C TYR A 211 8.54 1.79 20.32
N HIS A 212 8.57 2.83 19.48
CA HIS A 212 7.47 3.78 19.35
C HIS A 212 6.16 3.13 18.87
N LEU A 213 6.21 2.10 18.03
CA LEU A 213 5.02 1.41 17.52
C LEU A 213 4.42 0.39 18.51
N CYS A 214 5.25 -0.29 19.30
CA CYS A 214 4.81 -1.37 20.21
C CYS A 214 4.64 -0.95 21.66
N LEU A 215 5.27 0.13 22.13
CA LEU A 215 5.36 0.45 23.56
C LEU A 215 3.98 0.52 24.23
N ASP A 216 3.04 1.23 23.61
CA ASP A 216 1.69 1.43 24.18
C ASP A 216 0.92 0.10 24.28
N LEU A 217 1.11 -0.80 23.31
CA LEU A 217 0.48 -2.11 23.28
C LEU A 217 1.12 -3.06 24.30
N VAL A 218 2.45 -3.05 24.42
CA VAL A 218 3.18 -3.84 25.42
C VAL A 218 2.79 -3.37 26.82
N ARG A 219 2.65 -2.06 27.05
CA ARG A 219 2.22 -1.50 28.34
C ARG A 219 0.77 -1.82 28.70
N GLN A 220 -0.06 -2.34 27.80
CA GLN A 220 -1.40 -2.82 28.18
C GLN A 220 -1.34 -4.10 29.01
N VAL A 221 -0.24 -4.86 28.94
CA VAL A 221 -0.04 -6.00 29.82
C VAL A 221 0.31 -5.49 31.22
N PRO A 222 -0.52 -5.73 32.24
CA PRO A 222 -0.34 -5.17 33.58
C PRO A 222 0.99 -5.57 34.25
N LEU A 223 1.58 -6.67 33.82
CA LEU A 223 2.88 -7.12 34.27
C LEU A 223 4.02 -6.25 33.71
N PHE A 224 3.93 -5.82 32.45
CA PHE A 224 4.96 -5.01 31.78
C PHE A 224 4.94 -3.54 32.22
N GLN A 225 3.82 -3.02 32.72
CA GLN A 225 3.72 -1.64 33.25
C GLN A 225 4.69 -1.36 34.41
N HIS A 226 5.05 -2.39 35.15
CA HIS A 226 5.90 -2.28 36.34
C HIS A 226 7.38 -2.58 36.05
N MET A 227 7.74 -2.79 34.79
CA MET A 227 9.11 -3.10 34.36
C MET A 227 9.87 -1.84 33.95
N ASP A 228 11.19 -1.91 34.09
CA ASP A 228 12.08 -0.82 33.68
C ASP A 228 12.07 -0.64 32.14
N ASN A 229 12.30 0.59 31.68
CA ASN A 229 12.30 0.91 30.25
C ASN A 229 13.29 0.05 29.45
N LEU A 230 14.44 -0.31 30.02
CA LEU A 230 15.42 -1.21 29.40
C LEU A 230 14.82 -2.58 29.05
N VAL A 231 13.96 -3.13 29.92
CA VAL A 231 13.29 -4.41 29.68
C VAL A 231 12.22 -4.25 28.61
N LEU A 232 11.46 -3.15 28.65
CA LEU A 232 10.45 -2.83 27.65
C LEU A 232 11.05 -2.66 26.25
N GLU A 233 12.19 -1.97 26.13
CA GLU A 233 12.96 -1.83 24.89
C GLU A 233 13.37 -3.20 24.35
N ASN A 234 13.86 -4.09 25.22
CA ASN A 234 14.25 -5.44 24.84
C ASN A 234 13.07 -6.33 24.39
N ILE A 235 11.90 -6.17 25.03
CA ILE A 235 10.66 -6.83 24.60
C ILE A 235 10.27 -6.30 23.22
N CYS A 236 10.22 -4.98 23.06
CA CYS A 236 9.81 -4.32 21.84
C CYS A 236 10.71 -4.63 20.63
N ASP A 237 12.02 -4.82 20.81
CA ASP A 237 12.90 -5.22 19.71
C ASP A 237 12.61 -6.65 19.19
N ARG A 238 12.14 -7.55 20.08
CA ARG A 238 11.86 -8.96 19.76
C ARG A 238 10.47 -9.21 19.18
N VAL A 239 9.57 -8.24 19.32
CA VAL A 239 8.23 -8.29 18.74
C VAL A 239 8.27 -8.32 17.21
N LYS A 240 7.44 -9.16 16.61
CA LYS A 240 7.28 -9.32 15.16
C LYS A 240 5.88 -8.87 14.71
N SER A 241 5.80 -8.12 13.61
CA SER A 241 4.51 -7.77 12.99
C SER A 241 3.89 -9.00 12.32
N LEU A 242 2.62 -9.27 12.60
CA LEU A 242 1.84 -10.40 12.11
C LEU A 242 0.51 -9.91 11.54
N ILE A 243 0.06 -10.56 10.46
CA ILE A 243 -1.22 -10.28 9.82
C ILE A 243 -1.98 -11.57 9.65
N PHE A 244 -3.20 -11.58 10.18
CA PHE A 244 -4.12 -12.70 10.06
C PHE A 244 -5.33 -12.30 9.23
N THR A 245 -5.80 -13.26 8.45
CA THR A 245 -6.85 -13.04 7.46
C THR A 245 -8.20 -13.43 8.00
N LYS A 246 -9.28 -12.78 7.56
CA LYS A 246 -10.62 -13.00 8.12
C LYS A 246 -11.01 -14.49 8.07
N GLY A 247 -11.48 -15.02 9.20
CA GLY A 247 -11.91 -16.41 9.35
C GLY A 247 -10.76 -17.40 9.61
N GLU A 248 -9.53 -16.91 9.77
CA GLU A 248 -8.39 -17.71 10.16
C GLU A 248 -8.43 -18.06 11.65
N THR A 249 -8.20 -19.34 11.96
CA THR A 249 -8.06 -19.84 13.33
C THR A 249 -6.59 -19.74 13.72
N ILE A 250 -6.29 -18.88 14.70
CA ILE A 250 -4.91 -18.62 15.14
C ILE A 250 -4.43 -19.74 16.07
N THR A 251 -5.25 -20.08 17.07
CA THR A 251 -5.01 -21.18 18.02
C THR A 251 -6.33 -21.87 18.32
N ARG A 252 -6.31 -23.17 18.56
CA ARG A 252 -7.45 -23.91 19.11
C ARG A 252 -7.24 -24.13 20.60
N GLU A 253 -8.35 -24.28 21.32
CA GLU A 253 -8.31 -24.67 22.73
C GLU A 253 -7.52 -25.99 22.89
N GLY A 254 -6.52 -25.99 23.78
CA GLY A 254 -5.61 -27.12 24.00
C GLY A 254 -4.34 -27.13 23.15
N ASP A 255 -4.25 -26.34 22.08
CA ASP A 255 -3.03 -26.22 21.27
C ASP A 255 -1.90 -25.57 22.09
N PRO A 256 -0.62 -25.91 21.87
CA PRO A 256 0.49 -25.25 22.55
C PRO A 256 0.55 -23.75 22.18
N VAL A 257 0.57 -22.88 23.19
CA VAL A 257 0.71 -21.43 22.99
C VAL A 257 2.15 -21.13 22.57
N GLN A 258 2.34 -20.70 21.33
CA GLN A 258 3.66 -20.41 20.76
C GLN A 258 4.10 -18.96 20.92
N ARG A 259 3.14 -18.03 21.04
CA ARG A 259 3.40 -16.59 21.09
C ARG A 259 2.33 -15.83 21.86
N MET A 260 2.73 -14.73 22.48
CA MET A 260 1.83 -13.69 22.93
C MET A 260 1.46 -12.79 21.76
N LEU A 261 0.19 -12.41 21.66
CA LEU A 261 -0.33 -11.55 20.61
C LEU A 261 -0.85 -10.25 21.20
N PHE A 262 -0.45 -9.12 20.62
CA PHE A 262 -0.96 -7.79 20.94
C PHE A 262 -1.72 -7.26 19.74
N ILE A 263 -3.02 -6.99 19.91
CA ILE A 263 -3.90 -6.62 18.80
C ILE A 263 -3.74 -5.13 18.51
N VAL A 264 -3.25 -4.80 17.32
CA VAL A 264 -3.10 -3.42 16.83
C VAL A 264 -4.40 -2.97 16.18
N ARG A 265 -4.93 -3.80 15.27
CA ARG A 265 -6.17 -3.54 14.52
C ARG A 265 -6.98 -4.80 14.29
N GLY A 266 -8.30 -4.59 14.17
CA GLY A 266 -9.28 -5.64 13.94
C GLY A 266 -9.69 -6.37 15.21
N HIS A 267 -10.50 -7.41 15.05
CA HIS A 267 -11.14 -8.11 16.17
C HIS A 267 -10.96 -9.62 16.07
N LEU A 268 -10.62 -10.22 17.21
CA LEU A 268 -10.56 -11.66 17.40
C LEU A 268 -11.73 -12.12 18.26
N GLN A 269 -12.29 -13.26 17.90
CA GLN A 269 -13.25 -14.00 18.71
C GLN A 269 -12.49 -15.08 19.48
N SER A 270 -12.52 -15.01 20.80
CA SER A 270 -12.03 -16.05 21.69
C SER A 270 -13.22 -16.88 22.17
N SER A 271 -13.17 -18.18 21.92
CA SER A 271 -14.24 -19.12 22.30
C SER A 271 -13.70 -20.25 23.17
N GLN A 272 -14.46 -20.59 24.22
CA GLN A 272 -14.14 -21.65 25.17
C GLN A 272 -15.33 -22.59 25.29
N VAL A 273 -15.09 -23.90 25.24
CA VAL A 273 -16.15 -24.90 25.41
C VAL A 273 -16.31 -25.22 26.90
N LEU A 274 -17.42 -24.79 27.50
CA LEU A 274 -17.71 -25.14 28.89
C LEU A 274 -18.16 -26.60 29.00
N ARG A 275 -18.07 -27.16 30.21
CA ARG A 275 -18.43 -28.56 30.50
C ARG A 275 -19.88 -28.91 30.14
N ASP A 276 -20.76 -27.93 30.13
CA ASP A 276 -22.19 -28.09 29.81
C ASP A 276 -22.45 -28.06 28.28
N GLY A 277 -21.40 -28.05 27.45
CA GLY A 277 -21.49 -27.93 25.99
C GLY A 277 -21.76 -26.49 25.50
N VAL A 278 -21.99 -25.55 26.43
CA VAL A 278 -22.19 -24.13 26.13
C VAL A 278 -20.86 -23.50 25.72
N LYS A 279 -20.84 -22.81 24.58
CA LYS A 279 -19.67 -22.06 24.11
C LYS A 279 -19.71 -20.65 24.71
N SER A 280 -18.75 -20.35 25.58
CA SER A 280 -18.50 -18.96 26.00
C SER A 280 -17.68 -18.26 24.93
N CYS A 281 -18.05 -17.04 24.58
CA CYS A 281 -17.41 -16.25 23.56
C CYS A 281 -17.09 -14.86 24.10
N CYS A 282 -15.86 -14.40 23.88
CA CYS A 282 -15.46 -13.03 24.14
C CYS A 282 -14.77 -12.43 22.91
N MET A 283 -14.91 -11.11 22.77
CA MET A 283 -14.30 -10.35 21.67
C MET A 283 -13.06 -9.64 22.19
N LEU A 284 -11.94 -9.82 21.49
CA LEU A 284 -10.68 -9.13 21.75
C LEU A 284 -10.48 -8.10 20.64
N GLY A 285 -10.47 -6.83 21.01
CA GLY A 285 -10.28 -5.71 20.08
C GLY A 285 -8.87 -5.12 20.15
N PRO A 286 -8.66 -3.98 19.48
CA PRO A 286 -7.42 -3.21 19.55
C PRO A 286 -7.08 -2.87 20.99
N GLY A 287 -5.83 -3.14 21.37
CA GLY A 287 -5.34 -2.91 22.73
C GLY A 287 -5.57 -4.05 23.71
N ASN A 288 -6.18 -5.14 23.27
CA ASN A 288 -6.21 -6.39 24.02
C ASN A 288 -5.04 -7.28 23.60
N PHE A 289 -4.68 -8.21 24.47
CA PHE A 289 -3.65 -9.22 24.22
C PHE A 289 -4.16 -10.64 24.48
N SER A 290 -3.42 -11.62 23.98
CA SER A 290 -3.66 -13.05 24.23
C SER A 290 -2.33 -13.80 24.37
N GLY A 291 -2.35 -15.01 24.94
CA GLY A 291 -1.16 -15.83 25.17
C GLY A 291 -0.45 -15.58 26.50
N ASP A 292 -1.13 -14.95 27.47
CA ASP A 292 -0.59 -14.64 28.79
C ASP A 292 -0.25 -15.88 29.63
N GLU A 293 -0.70 -17.05 29.20
CA GLU A 293 -0.25 -18.34 29.73
C GLU A 293 1.29 -18.47 29.67
N LEU A 294 1.94 -17.87 28.67
CA LEU A 294 3.40 -17.87 28.52
C LEU A 294 4.13 -17.15 29.66
N LEU A 295 3.54 -16.11 30.24
CA LEU A 295 4.11 -15.40 31.39
C LEU A 295 4.13 -16.32 32.61
N SER A 296 3.02 -17.02 32.87
CA SER A 296 2.94 -17.98 33.98
C SER A 296 3.86 -19.19 33.77
N TRP A 297 4.03 -19.63 32.53
CA TRP A 297 4.92 -20.72 32.16
C TRP A 297 6.39 -20.41 32.44
N CYS A 298 6.87 -19.22 32.06
CA CYS A 298 8.26 -18.81 32.29
C CYS A 298 8.61 -18.65 33.78
N LEU A 299 7.63 -18.24 34.59
CA LEU A 299 7.80 -17.99 36.02
C LEU A 299 7.66 -19.27 36.87
N ARG A 300 7.13 -20.35 36.32
CA ARG A 300 6.94 -21.61 37.04
C ARG A 300 8.27 -22.25 37.47
N ARG A 301 8.32 -22.78 38.71
CA ARG A 301 9.41 -23.66 39.19
C ARG A 301 8.84 -24.98 39.73
N PRO A 302 9.48 -26.15 39.45
CA PRO A 302 10.54 -26.35 38.46
C PRO A 302 10.04 -25.99 37.05
N PHE A 303 10.95 -25.49 36.22
CA PHE A 303 10.62 -25.10 34.85
C PHE A 303 10.33 -26.35 34.02
N ILE A 304 9.25 -26.31 33.24
CA ILE A 304 8.84 -27.40 32.35
C ILE A 304 8.94 -26.87 30.93
N GLU A 305 9.78 -27.48 30.09
CA GLU A 305 10.01 -27.00 28.72
C GLU A 305 8.77 -27.10 27.81
N ARG A 306 7.81 -27.96 28.16
CA ARG A 306 6.54 -28.09 27.44
C ARG A 306 5.73 -26.80 27.51
N LEU A 307 5.37 -26.28 26.34
CA LEU A 307 4.51 -25.10 26.20
C LEU A 307 3.15 -25.29 26.86
N PRO A 308 2.57 -24.23 27.45
CA PRO A 308 1.24 -24.29 28.05
C PRO A 308 0.17 -24.48 26.97
N PRO A 309 -0.91 -25.21 27.27
CA PRO A 309 -2.05 -25.32 26.36
C PRO A 309 -2.85 -24.01 26.32
N SER A 310 -3.37 -23.66 25.15
CA SER A 310 -4.22 -22.48 24.94
C SER A 310 -5.54 -22.65 25.68
N SER A 311 -5.91 -21.63 26.45
CA SER A 311 -7.17 -21.61 27.21
C SER A 311 -8.41 -21.44 26.34
N SER A 312 -8.27 -20.98 25.10
CA SER A 312 -9.39 -20.72 24.19
C SER A 312 -9.03 -20.93 22.73
N THR A 313 -10.05 -21.05 21.88
CA THR A 313 -9.93 -21.03 20.42
C THR A 313 -10.05 -19.60 19.93
N LEU A 314 -9.02 -19.10 19.25
CA LEU A 314 -8.94 -17.75 18.69
C LEU A 314 -9.23 -17.77 17.19
N ILE A 315 -10.26 -17.05 16.76
CA ILE A 315 -10.66 -16.90 15.35
C ILE A 315 -10.74 -15.42 15.00
N THR A 316 -10.16 -15.05 13.88
CA THR A 316 -10.26 -13.68 13.33
C THR A 316 -11.64 -13.41 12.73
N LEU A 317 -12.27 -12.28 13.08
CA LEU A 317 -13.52 -11.85 12.44
C LEU A 317 -13.28 -10.92 11.24
N GLU A 318 -12.17 -10.21 11.27
CA GLU A 318 -11.73 -9.23 10.29
C GLU A 318 -10.24 -9.49 9.97
N THR A 319 -9.68 -8.79 8.98
CA THR A 319 -8.23 -8.78 8.80
C THR A 319 -7.61 -8.12 10.02
N THR A 320 -6.84 -8.88 10.79
CA THR A 320 -6.26 -8.40 12.05
C THR A 320 -4.76 -8.21 11.92
N GLU A 321 -4.29 -7.05 12.35
CA GLU A 321 -2.88 -6.71 12.46
C GLU A 321 -2.52 -6.84 13.94
N ALA A 322 -1.50 -7.64 14.22
CA ALA A 322 -1.08 -7.93 15.59
C ALA A 322 0.44 -8.00 15.68
N PHE A 323 0.96 -7.65 16.84
CA PHE A 323 2.34 -7.89 17.20
C PHE A 323 2.44 -9.22 17.93
N GLY A 324 3.41 -10.06 17.54
CA GLY A 324 3.68 -11.36 18.14
C GLY A 324 5.01 -11.37 18.88
N LEU A 325 5.01 -11.85 20.13
CA LEU A 325 6.21 -12.13 20.91
C LEU A 325 6.31 -13.65 21.12
N GLU A 326 7.31 -14.30 20.54
CA GLU A 326 7.44 -15.76 20.57
C GLU A 326 7.79 -16.26 21.99
N ALA A 327 7.40 -17.49 22.31
CA ALA A 327 7.65 -18.11 23.62
C ALA A 327 9.15 -18.14 23.98
N GLU A 328 10.02 -18.34 23.00
CA GLU A 328 11.48 -18.30 23.18
C GLU A 328 11.97 -16.91 23.61
N ASP A 329 11.39 -15.85 23.02
CA ASP A 329 11.72 -14.47 23.36
C ASP A 329 11.21 -14.09 24.76
N VAL A 330 10.02 -14.56 25.14
CA VAL A 330 9.49 -14.40 26.52
C VAL A 330 10.39 -15.12 27.52
N LYS A 331 10.82 -16.35 27.20
CA LYS A 331 11.76 -17.14 28.01
C LYS A 331 13.08 -16.39 28.17
N TYR A 332 13.62 -15.85 27.08
CA TYR A 332 14.85 -15.06 27.12
C TYR A 332 14.71 -13.85 28.05
N VAL A 333 13.66 -13.04 27.88
CA VAL A 333 13.45 -11.83 28.69
C VAL A 333 13.29 -12.18 30.17
N THR A 334 12.52 -13.22 30.48
CA THR A 334 12.28 -13.66 31.88
C THR A 334 13.52 -14.25 32.56
N GLN A 335 14.40 -14.90 31.79
CA GLN A 335 15.66 -15.44 32.30
C GLN A 335 16.75 -14.38 32.42
N HIS A 336 16.90 -13.51 31.42
CA HIS A 336 17.93 -12.49 31.36
C HIS A 336 17.66 -11.34 32.35
N PHE A 337 16.41 -10.88 32.43
CA PHE A 337 15.98 -9.80 33.33
C PHE A 337 15.33 -10.35 34.60
N ARG A 338 15.92 -11.40 35.19
CA ARG A 338 15.35 -12.07 36.36
C ARG A 338 15.16 -11.12 37.55
N TYR A 339 16.02 -10.13 37.72
CA TYR A 339 15.94 -9.12 38.78
C TYR A 339 14.62 -8.33 38.75
N THR A 340 14.06 -8.07 37.56
CA THR A 340 12.79 -7.35 37.40
C THR A 340 11.63 -8.12 38.01
N PHE A 341 11.68 -9.45 37.96
CA PHE A 341 10.66 -10.33 38.54
C PHE A 341 10.82 -10.55 40.05
N VAL A 342 11.91 -10.07 40.66
CA VAL A 342 12.10 -10.03 42.12
C VAL A 342 11.28 -8.89 42.74
N ASN A 343 10.94 -7.86 41.97
CA ASN A 343 10.14 -6.73 42.44
C ASN A 343 8.74 -7.18 42.89
N GLU A 344 8.38 -6.91 44.15
CA GLU A 344 7.08 -7.25 44.75
C GLU A 344 5.88 -6.78 43.91
N LYS A 345 5.97 -5.61 43.26
CA LYS A 345 4.89 -5.11 42.40
C LYS A 345 4.66 -6.03 41.19
N VAL A 346 5.75 -6.44 40.55
CA VAL A 346 5.73 -7.36 39.39
C VAL A 346 5.25 -8.75 39.85
N LYS A 347 5.74 -9.25 40.99
CA LYS A 347 5.27 -10.52 41.59
C LYS A 347 3.76 -10.51 41.84
N ARG A 348 3.24 -9.45 42.45
CA ARG A 348 1.81 -9.30 42.75
C ARG A 348 0.98 -9.23 41.46
N SER A 349 1.42 -8.45 40.47
CA SER A 349 0.74 -8.36 39.18
C SER A 349 0.72 -9.72 38.46
N ALA A 350 1.87 -10.43 38.44
CA ALA A 350 1.97 -11.77 37.88
C ALA A 350 1.00 -12.76 38.55
N ARG A 351 0.93 -12.75 39.88
CA ARG A 351 0.00 -13.62 40.63
C ARG A 351 -1.46 -13.22 40.39
N TYR A 352 -1.78 -11.92 40.35
CA TYR A 352 -3.15 -11.45 40.19
C TYR A 352 -3.72 -11.75 38.80
N TYR A 353 -2.92 -11.62 37.74
CA TYR A 353 -3.36 -11.84 36.37
C TYR A 353 -3.20 -13.29 35.88
N SER A 354 -2.39 -14.12 36.56
CA SER A 354 -2.23 -15.52 36.21
C SER A 354 -3.55 -16.31 36.33
N PRO A 355 -3.98 -17.02 35.28
CA PRO A 355 -5.15 -17.90 35.32
C PRO A 355 -5.04 -19.00 36.40
N GLY A 356 -3.84 -19.52 36.63
CA GLY A 356 -3.58 -20.55 37.64
C GLY A 356 -3.81 -20.06 39.07
N TRP A 357 -3.34 -18.86 39.40
CA TRP A 357 -3.57 -18.26 40.72
C TRP A 357 -5.03 -17.84 40.94
N ARG A 358 -5.71 -17.34 39.89
CA ARG A 358 -7.15 -17.01 39.96
C ARG A 358 -8.00 -18.25 40.21
N THR A 359 -7.72 -19.34 39.50
CA THR A 359 -8.41 -20.62 39.70
C THR A 359 -8.12 -21.20 41.07
N TRP A 360 -6.86 -21.14 41.54
CA TRP A 360 -6.51 -21.53 42.90
C TRP A 360 -7.27 -20.72 43.96
N ALA A 361 -7.30 -19.40 43.83
CA ALA A 361 -8.00 -18.52 44.75
C ALA A 361 -9.52 -18.82 44.77
N ALA A 362 -10.13 -19.00 43.59
CA ALA A 362 -11.53 -19.37 43.48
C ALA A 362 -11.84 -20.71 44.17
N VAL A 363 -11.01 -21.73 43.95
CA VAL A 363 -11.16 -23.05 44.58
C VAL A 363 -10.97 -22.96 46.10
N ALA A 364 -9.98 -22.19 46.57
CA ALA A 364 -9.73 -21.98 47.99
C ALA A 364 -10.92 -21.29 48.68
N ILE A 365 -11.47 -20.23 48.07
CA ILE A 365 -12.67 -19.54 48.55
C ILE A 365 -13.88 -20.49 48.58
N GLN A 366 -14.08 -21.28 47.51
CA GLN A 366 -15.17 -22.26 47.44
C GLN A 366 -15.07 -23.32 48.55
N LEU A 367 -13.86 -23.83 48.83
CA LEU A 367 -13.62 -24.79 49.90
C LEU A 367 -13.84 -24.16 51.29
N ALA A 368 -13.36 -22.94 51.51
CA ALA A 368 -13.58 -22.22 52.76
C ALA A 368 -15.07 -21.96 53.02
N TRP A 369 -15.81 -21.53 51.99
CA TRP A 369 -17.25 -21.33 52.05
C TRP A 369 -18.02 -22.63 52.35
N ARG A 370 -17.68 -23.74 51.69
CA ARG A 370 -18.31 -25.04 51.96
C ARG A 370 -18.05 -25.50 53.39
N ARG A 371 -16.83 -25.34 53.90
CA ARG A 371 -16.50 -25.63 55.31
C ARG A 371 -17.28 -24.76 56.28
N TYR A 372 -17.44 -23.47 55.98
CA TYR A 372 -18.25 -22.55 56.79
C TYR A 372 -19.72 -22.97 56.81
N LYS A 373 -20.31 -23.26 55.66
CA LYS A 373 -21.70 -23.74 55.54
C LYS A 373 -21.91 -25.06 56.30
N HIS A 374 -20.97 -26.00 56.20
CA HIS A 374 -21.03 -27.27 56.92
C HIS A 374 -20.96 -27.07 58.45
N ARG A 375 -20.16 -26.11 58.93
CA ARG A 375 -20.12 -25.75 60.36
C ARG A 375 -21.44 -25.15 60.82
N LEU A 376 -22.03 -24.24 60.04
CA LEU A 376 -23.34 -23.63 60.31
C LEU A 376 -24.47 -24.68 60.39
N THR A 377 -24.51 -25.64 59.47
CA THR A 377 -25.51 -26.72 59.50
C THR A 377 -25.34 -27.65 60.69
N LEU A 378 -24.10 -27.90 61.13
CA LEU A 378 -23.85 -28.68 62.34
C LEU A 378 -24.23 -27.91 63.62
N THR A 379 -24.04 -26.58 63.65
CA THR A 379 -24.47 -25.75 64.79
C THR A 379 -25.98 -25.56 64.85
N SER A 380 -26.70 -25.59 63.72
CA SER A 380 -28.18 -25.57 63.73
C SER A 380 -28.78 -26.93 64.11
N LEU A 381 -28.01 -28.02 63.98
CA LEU A 381 -28.42 -29.38 64.37
C LEU A 381 -27.94 -29.76 65.78
N SER A 382 -27.18 -28.91 66.46
CA SER A 382 -26.59 -29.21 67.77
C SER A 382 -27.52 -28.92 68.97
N PHE A 383 -28.78 -29.36 68.89
CA PHE A 383 -29.57 -29.65 70.10
C PHE A 383 -29.33 -31.07 70.63
N ILE A 384 -28.57 -31.91 69.90
CA ILE A 384 -28.09 -33.21 70.38
C ILE A 384 -26.60 -33.30 70.08
N ARG A 385 -25.79 -33.44 71.14
CA ARG A 385 -24.33 -33.57 71.08
C ARG A 385 -23.97 -35.01 70.69
N PRO A 386 -23.43 -35.33 69.50
CA PRO A 386 -22.88 -36.65 69.26
C PRO A 386 -21.47 -36.70 69.85
N ARG A 387 -21.22 -37.67 70.73
CA ARG A 387 -19.86 -38.08 71.11
C ARG A 387 -19.19 -38.71 69.89
N ARG A 388 -18.02 -38.16 69.53
CA ARG A 388 -17.10 -38.55 68.45
C ARG A 388 -17.55 -38.21 67.02
N PRO A 389 -16.67 -37.64 66.17
CA PRO A 389 -16.97 -37.45 64.76
C PRO A 389 -16.98 -38.82 64.07
N LEU A 390 -18.16 -39.28 63.67
CA LEU A 390 -18.30 -40.38 62.73
C LEU A 390 -17.73 -39.95 61.38
N SER A 391 -16.93 -40.85 60.82
CA SER A 391 -16.52 -40.98 59.41
C SER A 391 -16.81 -39.79 58.49
N ARG A 392 -15.72 -39.18 58.02
CA ARG A 392 -15.61 -38.10 57.05
C ARG A 392 -16.33 -38.47 55.73
N CYS A 393 -17.64 -38.28 55.66
CA CYS A 393 -18.43 -38.46 54.43
C CYS A 393 -18.19 -37.24 53.53
N SER A 394 -17.10 -37.25 52.76
CA SER A 394 -16.85 -36.26 51.74
C SER A 394 -17.84 -36.47 50.60
N SER A 395 -18.59 -35.42 50.27
CA SER A 395 -19.35 -35.43 49.01
C SER A 395 -18.36 -35.62 47.83
N LEU A 396 -18.76 -36.35 46.78
CA LEU A 396 -17.95 -36.55 45.57
C LEU A 396 -17.40 -35.23 44.99
N GLY A 397 -18.16 -34.14 45.16
CA GLY A 397 -17.75 -32.79 44.78
C GLY A 397 -16.66 -32.17 45.68
N GLU A 398 -16.65 -32.46 46.99
CA GLU A 398 -15.56 -32.09 47.88
C GLU A 398 -14.29 -32.88 47.58
N ASP A 399 -14.39 -34.18 47.26
CA ASP A 399 -13.21 -34.97 46.90
C ASP A 399 -12.64 -34.56 45.56
N ARG A 400 -13.47 -34.20 44.57
CA ARG A 400 -12.99 -33.59 43.32
C ARG A 400 -12.35 -32.23 43.57
N LEU A 401 -12.93 -31.36 44.40
CA LEU A 401 -12.29 -30.08 44.74
C LEU A 401 -11.02 -30.29 45.55
N ARG A 402 -10.96 -31.30 46.42
CA ARG A 402 -9.76 -31.70 47.15
C ARG A 402 -8.71 -32.28 46.22
N LEU A 403 -9.11 -33.00 45.18
CA LEU A 403 -8.24 -33.50 44.12
C LEU A 403 -7.76 -32.35 43.25
N TYR A 404 -8.62 -31.41 42.85
CA TYR A 404 -8.22 -30.20 42.12
C TYR A 404 -7.32 -29.34 42.99
N THR A 405 -7.60 -29.15 44.28
CA THR A 405 -6.61 -28.57 45.17
C THR A 405 -5.38 -29.44 45.20
N ALA A 406 -5.38 -30.74 45.50
CA ALA A 406 -4.16 -31.56 45.60
C ALA A 406 -3.32 -31.55 44.31
N LEU A 407 -3.97 -31.50 43.16
CA LEU A 407 -3.36 -31.42 41.82
C LEU A 407 -2.86 -30.00 41.49
N LEU A 408 -3.45 -28.96 42.09
CA LEU A 408 -3.03 -27.55 42.05
C LEU A 408 -2.24 -27.09 43.31
N THR A 409 -2.05 -27.96 44.31
CA THR A 409 -1.48 -27.73 45.66
C THR A 409 -0.41 -28.75 45.99
N SER A 410 0.14 -29.43 44.98
CA SER A 410 1.53 -29.87 45.06
C SER A 410 2.42 -28.72 44.60
N PRO A 411 3.16 -28.05 45.49
CA PRO A 411 2.77 -27.47 46.78
C PRO A 411 1.95 -26.18 46.54
N LYS A 412 1.72 -25.34 47.57
CA LYS A 412 1.60 -23.87 47.39
C LYS A 412 2.55 -23.47 46.25
N PRO A 413 2.19 -22.69 45.20
CA PRO A 413 3.19 -22.25 44.24
C PRO A 413 4.30 -21.62 45.07
N ASN A 414 5.50 -22.19 44.99
CA ASN A 414 6.48 -22.10 46.07
C ASN A 414 6.62 -20.62 46.45
N GLN A 415 6.68 -20.30 47.75
CA GLN A 415 7.14 -18.97 48.14
C GLN A 415 8.51 -18.68 47.48
N ASP A 416 9.29 -19.75 47.27
CA ASP A 416 10.55 -19.81 46.54
C ASP A 416 10.46 -19.68 45.00
N ASP A 417 9.27 -19.56 44.38
CA ASP A 417 9.15 -19.19 42.96
C ASP A 417 9.74 -17.79 42.68
N PHE A 418 9.90 -17.03 43.76
CA PHE A 418 10.18 -15.61 43.77
C PHE A 418 11.23 -15.23 44.82
N ASP A 419 11.53 -16.10 45.78
CA ASP A 419 12.55 -15.89 46.81
C ASP A 419 13.83 -16.63 46.40
N ILE A 420 14.73 -15.89 45.75
CA ILE A 420 16.19 -15.99 45.89
C ILE A 420 16.68 -14.58 46.13
#